data_AF-A0A2J0KVA1-F1
#
_entry.id   AF-A0A2J0KVA1-F1
#
_cell.length_a   1.000
_cell.length_b   1.000
_cell.length_c   1.000
_cell.angle_alpha   90.00
_cell.angle_beta   90.00
_cell.angle_gamma   90.00
#
_symmetry.space_group_name_H-M   'P 1'
#
loop_
_entity.id
_entity.type
_entity.pdbx_description
1 polymer ?
#
loop_
_entity_poly.entity_id
_entity_poly.type
_entity_poly.pdbx_seq_one_letter_code
_entity_poly.pdbx_strand_id
1 'polypeptide(L)' 'MPKLKTNKSTHKRFRVTQSGKFKKMRAGKRHLLQGKSSKRKRHLRQSDWASSAFGKQLRRLLPYA' A
#
# COMPACT_ATOMS: atom_id res chain seq x y z
N MET A 1 20.80 -16.52 16.12
CA MET A 1 19.50 -15.81 16.09
C MET A 1 18.76 -16.14 14.80
N PRO A 2 17.46 -16.46 14.84
CA PRO A 2 16.68 -16.69 13.63
C PRO A 2 16.46 -15.39 12.84
N LYS A 3 16.48 -15.50 11.51
CA LYS A 3 16.15 -14.37 10.61
C LYS A 3 14.71 -13.92 10.85
N LEU A 4 14.49 -12.60 10.85
CA LEU A 4 13.13 -12.04 10.92
C LEU A 4 12.33 -12.47 9.68
N LYS A 5 11.06 -12.81 9.85
CA LYS A 5 10.19 -13.17 8.71
C LYS A 5 9.45 -11.95 8.19
N THR A 6 9.51 -11.71 6.89
CA THR A 6 8.69 -10.68 6.24
C THR A 6 7.22 -11.04 6.31
N ASN A 7 6.37 -10.08 6.69
CA ASN A 7 4.92 -10.27 6.58
C ASN A 7 4.51 -10.30 5.10
N LYS A 8 4.22 -11.50 4.59
CA LYS A 8 3.87 -11.71 3.17
C LYS A 8 2.61 -10.97 2.75
N SER A 9 1.65 -10.76 3.65
CA SER A 9 0.43 -9.99 3.34
C SER A 9 0.75 -8.52 3.07
N THR A 10 1.67 -7.94 3.83
CA THR A 10 2.11 -6.55 3.70
C THR A 10 2.96 -6.38 2.45
N HIS A 11 3.88 -7.31 2.18
CA HIS A 11 4.74 -7.30 1.00
C HIS A 11 3.96 -7.36 -0.32
N LYS A 12 2.82 -8.06 -0.34
CA LYS A 12 1.93 -8.11 -1.51
C LYS A 12 1.18 -6.80 -1.78
N ARG A 13 1.02 -5.93 -0.77
CA ARG A 13 0.15 -4.74 -0.82
C ARG A 13 0.93 -3.43 -0.90
N PHE A 14 2.13 -3.39 -0.33
CA PHE A 14 2.98 -2.21 -0.26
C PHE A 14 4.31 -2.46 -0.98
N ARG A 15 4.77 -1.45 -1.71
CA ARG A 15 6.11 -1.44 -2.34
C ARG A 15 6.91 -0.27 -1.81
N VAL A 16 8.18 -0.52 -1.50
CA VAL A 16 9.12 0.53 -1.08
C VAL A 16 9.74 1.16 -2.33
N THR A 17 9.78 2.49 -2.37
CA THR A 17 10.54 3.22 -3.39
C THR A 17 11.97 3.44 -2.91
N GLN A 18 12.88 3.76 -3.83
CA GLN A 18 14.28 4.07 -3.48
C GLN A 18 14.41 5.15 -2.40
N SER A 19 13.47 6.11 -2.35
CA SER A 19 13.39 7.15 -1.32
C SER A 19 12.80 6.71 0.02
N GLY A 20 12.52 5.42 0.23
CA GLY A 20 11.97 4.87 1.47
C GLY A 20 10.48 5.15 1.70
N LYS A 21 9.75 5.64 0.69
CA LYS A 21 8.29 5.85 0.76
C LYS A 21 7.55 4.57 0.39
N PHE A 22 6.43 4.33 1.04
CA PHE A 22 5.58 3.15 0.77
C PHE A 22 4.47 3.50 -0.22
N LYS A 23 4.49 2.86 -1.39
CA LYS A 23 3.46 2.94 -2.42
C LYS A 23 2.39 1.89 -2.17
N LYS A 24 1.11 2.28 -2.31
CA LYS A 24 -0.08 1.42 -2.20
C LYS A 24 -1.06 1.65 -3.34
N MET A 25 -2.00 0.72 -3.51
CA MET A 25 -3.20 0.95 -4.33
C MET A 25 -4.28 1.66 -3.48
N ARG A 26 -5.08 2.54 -4.10
CA ARG A 26 -6.21 3.20 -3.41
C ARG A 26 -7.35 2.22 -3.12
N ALA A 27 -7.95 2.32 -1.94
CA ALA A 27 -9.13 1.53 -1.57
C ALA A 27 -10.39 2.00 -2.32
N GLY A 28 -11.42 1.15 -2.38
CA GLY A 28 -12.73 1.55 -2.91
C GLY A 28 -12.95 1.37 -4.42
N LYS A 29 -12.00 0.76 -5.16
CA LYS A 29 -12.12 0.46 -6.59
C LYS A 29 -12.53 -0.98 -6.92
N ARG A 30 -12.82 -1.83 -5.92
CA ARG A 30 -13.13 -3.25 -6.15
C ARG A 30 -14.61 -3.56 -6.34
N HIS A 31 -15.50 -2.88 -5.63
CA HIS A 31 -16.94 -3.14 -5.64
C HIS A 31 -17.74 -1.82 -5.65
N LEU A 32 -19.04 -1.92 -5.93
CA LEU A 32 -19.99 -0.79 -6.01
C LEU A 32 -19.51 0.29 -6.99
N LEU A 33 -19.05 -0.12 -8.18
CA LEU A 33 -18.51 0.80 -9.19
C LEU A 33 -19.60 1.51 -10.00
N GLN A 34 -20.80 0.93 -10.05
CA GLN A 34 -21.94 1.47 -10.79
C GLN A 34 -22.36 2.84 -10.23
N GLY A 35 -22.45 2.99 -8.90
CA GLY A 35 -22.76 4.27 -8.24
C GLY A 35 -21.58 5.26 -8.12
N LYS A 36 -20.41 4.97 -8.70
CA LYS A 36 -19.25 5.87 -8.64
C LYS A 36 -19.08 6.60 -9.97
N SER A 37 -18.92 7.92 -9.89
CA SER A 37 -18.61 8.75 -11.06
C SER A 37 -17.34 8.28 -11.79
N SER A 38 -17.29 8.46 -13.11
CA SER A 38 -16.13 8.11 -13.93
C SER A 38 -14.85 8.84 -13.47
N LYS A 39 -14.98 10.09 -13.01
CA LYS A 39 -13.89 10.87 -12.40
C LYS A 39 -13.33 10.18 -11.15
N ARG A 40 -14.19 9.74 -10.23
CA ARG A 40 -13.78 9.03 -9.01
C ARG A 40 -13.08 7.70 -9.36
N LYS A 41 -13.62 6.92 -10.29
CA LYS A 41 -13.01 5.66 -10.74
C LYS A 41 -11.60 5.86 -11.33
N ARG A 42 -11.39 6.95 -12.08
CA ARG A 42 -10.09 7.33 -12.63
C ARG A 42 -9.08 7.68 -11.54
N HIS A 43 -9.46 8.49 -10.56
CA HIS A 43 -8.58 8.85 -9.43
C HIS A 43 -8.21 7.63 -8.58
N LEU A 44 -9.14 6.68 -8.38
CA LEU A 44 -8.88 5.45 -7.63
C LEU A 44 -8.01 4.44 -8.39
N ARG A 45 -7.82 4.60 -9.71
CA ARG A 45 -6.91 3.74 -10.49
C ARG A 45 -5.44 4.04 -10.20
N GLN A 46 -5.11 5.27 -9.83
CA GLN A 46 -3.74 5.68 -9.58
C GLN A 46 -3.24 5.13 -8.24
N SER A 47 -1.95 4.81 -8.20
CA SER A 47 -1.25 4.47 -6.97
C SER A 47 -1.14 5.69 -6.05
N ASP A 48 -1.03 5.42 -4.76
CA ASP A 48 -1.08 6.43 -3.70
C ASP A 48 0.00 6.13 -2.66
N TRP A 49 0.32 7.12 -1.84
CA TRP A 49 1.30 6.96 -0.77
C TRP A 49 0.63 6.47 0.50
N ALA A 50 1.30 5.58 1.24
CA ALA A 50 0.88 5.26 2.60
C ALA A 50 0.96 6.52 3.48
N SER A 51 0.02 6.64 4.42
CA SER A 51 0.07 7.73 5.40
C SER A 51 1.35 7.65 6.22
N SER A 52 1.93 8.81 6.53
CA SER A 52 3.14 8.94 7.34
C SER A 52 3.02 8.22 8.70
N ALA A 53 1.82 8.22 9.29
CA ALA A 53 1.53 7.57 10.56
C ALA A 53 1.87 6.07 10.58
N PHE A 54 1.68 5.36 9.45
CA PHE A 54 1.94 3.91 9.36
C PHE A 54 3.39 3.56 9.02
N GLY A 55 4.26 4.53 8.76
CA GLY A 55 5.62 4.28 8.28
C GLY A 55 6.47 3.43 9.24
N LYS A 56 6.37 3.67 10.56
CA LYS A 56 7.09 2.89 11.58
C LYS A 56 6.61 1.44 11.64
N GLN A 57 5.30 1.23 11.52
CA GLN A 57 4.70 -0.10 11.57
C GLN A 57 5.03 -0.92 10.31
N LEU A 58 5.00 -0.29 9.13
CA LEU A 58 5.35 -0.95 7.87
C LEU A 58 6.81 -1.40 7.82
N ARG A 59 7.75 -0.58 8.34
CA ARG A 59 9.17 -0.96 8.45
C ARG A 59 9.38 -2.18 9.35
N ARG A 60 8.64 -2.28 10.46
CA ARG A 60 8.71 -3.47 11.34
C ARG A 60 8.18 -4.74 10.67
N LEU A 61 7.15 -4.61 9.84
CA LEU A 61 6.53 -5.74 9.11
C LEU A 61 7.33 -6.17 7.88
N LEU A 62 8.11 -5.25 7.32
CA LEU A 62 8.94 -5.44 6.14
C LEU A 62 10.42 -5.20 6.47
N PRO A 63 11.06 -6.10 7.22
CA PRO A 63 12.43 -5.92 7.70
C PRO A 63 13.51 -5.94 6.60
N TYR A 64 13.15 -6.34 5.37
CA TYR A 64 14.07 -6.48 4.23
C TYR A 64 13.60 -5.68 3.01
N ALA A 65 12.77 -4.65 3.23
CA ALA A 65 12.20 -3.85 2.15
C ALA A 65 12.83 -2.46 2.05
#